data_AF-A0A6G8QAM9-F1
#
_entry.id   AF-A0A6G8QAM9-F1
#
_cell.length_a   1.000
_cell.length_b   1.000
_cell.length_c   1.000
_cell.angle_alpha   90.00
_cell.angle_beta   90.00
_cell.angle_gamma   90.00
#
_symmetry.space_group_name_H-M   'P 1'
#
loop_
_entity.id
_entity.type
_entity.pdbx_description
1 polymer ?
#
loop_
_entity_poly.entity_id
_entity_poly.type
_entity_poly.pdbx_seq_one_letter_code
_entity_poly.pdbx_strand_id
1 'polypeptide(L)'
;MNAFQQQSLVLALVCFAASLFFLGVMLSSRNTWFSAVIAMNLVALAIIFGISAALDVGGERTEIAAALISELPFGAVVSCLCLAQAGYLPLRMGAPPLAVVVARPRLRLLLASAGLVLPAAWVLAGIFGFVWPSPAVQALAPAPVEFVVFKWTLTIPAAFFATCAAVLFLNAAGSGSLDVRLRSKNAAFAVATFCLALVALESAAWAGARAWLPDDSRVTVISVLMTVEASLAIACVGAFILGVALRYTPGFALPLVRHMATRWLPEQDRFDSHRWRSVVGGATRGVVSASYRIGVAADRLGLSRSDTERAVGTVQHIAAIRDSIRDMDTVTPERARDLHILQSEVVEDAELIRKLGRIESHGTTPRSGATHAASLHVELEAALCLTDHMPTDCNGHEDRPLWFYLAAVGASDVGLIDAYRVGTMLGDRAGYGEALEAYTGATSSSDDGSYSPLHYKRLPKAPM
;
A
#
# COMPACT_ATOMS: atom_id res chain seq x y z
N MET A 1 -34.53 6.84 -38.28
CA MET A 1 -33.48 7.11 -37.29
C MET A 1 -32.67 8.30 -37.76
N ASN A 2 -32.63 9.37 -36.97
CA ASN A 2 -31.74 10.50 -37.24
C ASN A 2 -30.29 10.15 -36.80
N ALA A 3 -29.31 10.96 -37.22
CA ALA A 3 -27.89 10.70 -36.93
C ALA A 3 -27.59 10.59 -35.42
N PHE A 4 -28.33 11.34 -34.59
CA PHE A 4 -28.23 11.30 -33.14
C PHE A 4 -28.73 9.96 -32.55
N GLN A 5 -29.85 9.43 -33.02
CA GLN A 5 -30.37 8.14 -32.61
C GLN A 5 -29.42 7.01 -33.03
N GLN A 6 -28.79 7.12 -34.20
CA GLN A 6 -27.80 6.14 -34.67
C GLN A 6 -26.54 6.15 -33.79
N GLN A 7 -26.03 7.32 -33.43
CA GLN A 7 -24.90 7.45 -32.52
C GLN A 7 -25.25 6.93 -31.11
N SER A 8 -26.43 7.29 -30.59
CA SER A 8 -26.92 6.80 -29.30
C SER A 8 -27.03 5.27 -29.28
N LEU A 9 -27.52 4.65 -30.37
CA LEU A 9 -27.58 3.20 -30.50
C LEU A 9 -26.18 2.55 -30.46
N VAL A 10 -25.21 3.13 -31.17
CA VAL A 10 -23.81 2.63 -31.17
C VAL A 10 -23.20 2.72 -29.79
N LEU A 11 -23.34 3.86 -29.09
CA LEU A 11 -22.89 4.04 -27.71
C LEU A 11 -23.60 3.07 -26.75
N ALA A 12 -24.90 2.85 -26.91
CA ALA A 12 -25.66 1.89 -26.11
C ALA A 12 -25.13 0.47 -26.27
N LEU A 13 -24.85 0.04 -27.51
CA LEU A 13 -24.30 -1.29 -27.81
C LEU A 13 -22.90 -1.47 -27.23
N VAL A 14 -22.02 -0.47 -27.38
CA VAL A 14 -20.67 -0.49 -26.80
C VAL A 14 -20.74 -0.57 -25.28
N CYS A 15 -21.58 0.24 -24.64
CA CYS A 15 -21.77 0.21 -23.19
C CYS A 15 -22.35 -1.12 -22.71
N PHE A 16 -23.32 -1.68 -23.42
CA PHE A 16 -23.94 -2.96 -23.10
C PHE A 16 -22.93 -4.11 -23.20
N ALA A 17 -22.21 -4.21 -24.32
CA ALA A 17 -21.18 -5.24 -24.50
C ALA A 17 -20.08 -5.16 -23.42
N ALA A 18 -19.63 -3.95 -23.11
CA ALA A 18 -18.68 -3.72 -22.02
C ALA A 18 -19.27 -4.10 -20.66
N SER A 19 -20.54 -3.79 -20.40
CA SER A 19 -21.20 -4.13 -19.13
C SER A 19 -21.21 -5.64 -18.88
N LEU A 20 -21.43 -6.47 -19.91
CA LEU A 20 -21.41 -7.93 -19.81
C LEU A 20 -20.02 -8.46 -19.40
N PHE A 21 -18.96 -7.85 -19.94
CA PHE A 21 -17.59 -8.18 -19.53
C PHE A 21 -17.36 -7.85 -18.05
N PHE A 22 -17.70 -6.64 -17.61
CA PHE A 22 -17.51 -6.24 -16.21
C PHE A 22 -18.40 -7.03 -15.24
N LEU A 23 -19.62 -7.40 -15.65
CA LEU A 23 -20.51 -8.28 -14.89
C LEU A 23 -19.91 -9.68 -14.75
N GLY A 24 -19.31 -10.22 -15.83
CA GLY A 24 -18.56 -11.48 -15.79
C GLY A 24 -17.34 -11.43 -14.86
N VAL A 25 -16.65 -10.28 -14.80
CA VAL A 25 -15.55 -10.05 -13.84
C VAL A 25 -16.07 -9.95 -12.40
N MET A 26 -17.22 -9.31 -12.17
CA MET A 26 -17.87 -9.22 -10.85
C MET A 26 -18.29 -10.59 -10.30
N LEU A 27 -18.82 -11.46 -11.17
CA LEU A 27 -19.27 -12.81 -10.81
C LEU A 27 -18.10 -13.81 -10.60
N SER A 28 -16.88 -13.40 -10.92
CA SER A 28 -15.67 -14.19 -10.72
C SER A 28 -15.04 -13.92 -9.35
N SER A 29 -14.11 -14.78 -8.91
CA SER A 29 -13.18 -14.50 -7.79
C SER A 29 -12.24 -13.30 -8.04
N ARG A 30 -12.43 -12.61 -9.17
CA ARG A 30 -11.71 -11.44 -9.66
C ARG A 30 -12.47 -10.13 -9.41
N ASN A 31 -13.54 -10.16 -8.62
CA ASN A 31 -14.35 -8.98 -8.29
C ASN A 31 -13.49 -7.84 -7.70
N THR A 32 -13.61 -6.65 -8.30
CA THR A 32 -13.06 -5.41 -7.77
C THR A 32 -14.19 -4.41 -7.57
N TRP A 33 -14.06 -3.51 -6.59
CA TRP A 33 -15.01 -2.42 -6.43
C TRP A 33 -15.18 -1.60 -7.71
N PHE A 34 -14.08 -1.43 -8.44
CA PHE A 34 -14.03 -0.69 -9.70
C PHE A 34 -14.84 -1.39 -10.79
N SER A 35 -14.76 -2.72 -10.91
CA SER A 35 -15.61 -3.48 -11.83
C SER A 35 -17.10 -3.36 -11.48
N ALA A 36 -17.45 -3.27 -10.20
CA ALA A 36 -18.83 -3.05 -9.78
C ALA A 36 -19.36 -1.66 -10.14
N VAL A 37 -18.58 -0.62 -9.85
CA VAL A 37 -18.93 0.76 -10.19
C VAL A 37 -19.02 0.94 -11.70
N ILE A 38 -18.05 0.43 -12.47
CA ILE A 38 -18.08 0.51 -13.94
C ILE A 38 -19.24 -0.31 -14.52
N ALA A 39 -19.47 -1.54 -14.07
CA ALA A 39 -20.59 -2.35 -14.58
C ALA A 39 -21.92 -1.62 -14.40
N MET A 40 -22.19 -1.10 -13.20
CA MET A 40 -23.42 -0.36 -12.91
C MET A 40 -23.57 0.90 -13.78
N ASN A 41 -22.49 1.65 -13.95
CA ASN A 41 -22.50 2.86 -14.80
C ASN A 41 -22.67 2.54 -16.29
N LEU A 42 -22.05 1.46 -16.79
CA LEU A 42 -22.21 1.01 -18.18
C LEU A 42 -23.62 0.47 -18.45
N VAL A 43 -24.23 -0.23 -17.50
CA VAL A 43 -25.64 -0.64 -17.60
C VAL A 43 -26.54 0.59 -17.63
N ALA A 44 -26.31 1.56 -16.74
CA ALA A 44 -27.07 2.80 -16.73
C ALA A 44 -26.94 3.57 -18.06
N LEU A 45 -25.71 3.72 -18.58
CA LEU A 45 -25.46 4.36 -19.87
C LEU A 45 -26.12 3.60 -21.03
N ALA A 46 -26.04 2.26 -21.05
CA ALA A 46 -26.69 1.45 -22.07
C ALA A 46 -28.21 1.63 -22.08
N ILE A 47 -28.83 1.71 -20.89
CA ILE A 47 -30.27 1.97 -20.75
C ILE A 47 -30.59 3.39 -21.21
N ILE A 48 -29.83 4.40 -20.76
CA ILE A 48 -30.09 5.81 -21.09
C ILE A 48 -29.96 6.06 -22.60
N PHE A 49 -28.89 5.57 -23.22
CA PHE A 49 -28.69 5.71 -24.66
C PHE A 49 -29.67 4.85 -25.47
N GLY A 50 -30.04 3.66 -24.97
CA GLY A 50 -31.07 2.82 -25.59
C GLY A 50 -32.45 3.50 -25.58
N ILE A 51 -32.83 4.12 -24.46
CA ILE A 51 -34.06 4.92 -24.34
C ILE A 51 -34.00 6.15 -25.25
N SER A 52 -32.86 6.86 -25.29
CA SER A 52 -32.66 8.04 -26.15
C SER A 52 -32.68 7.70 -27.64
N ALA A 53 -32.30 6.48 -28.02
CA ALA A 53 -32.40 5.99 -29.40
C ALA A 53 -33.84 5.56 -29.77
N ALA A 54 -34.65 5.16 -28.78
CA ALA A 54 -36.00 4.62 -28.97
C ALA A 54 -37.13 5.65 -28.83
N LEU A 55 -36.91 6.74 -28.09
CA LEU A 55 -37.91 7.79 -27.85
C LEU A 55 -37.61 9.05 -28.66
N ASP A 56 -38.66 9.64 -29.24
CA ASP A 56 -38.61 11.03 -29.73
C ASP A 56 -38.80 11.95 -28.53
N VAL A 57 -37.72 12.63 -28.13
CA VAL A 57 -37.75 13.58 -27.01
C VAL A 57 -38.35 14.89 -27.53
N GLY A 58 -39.65 15.07 -27.32
CA GLY A 58 -40.34 16.32 -27.65
C GLY A 58 -40.20 17.37 -26.54
N GLY A 59 -39.59 18.51 -26.86
CA GLY A 59 -39.53 19.71 -26.01
C GLY A 59 -38.14 20.02 -25.45
N GLU A 60 -37.75 21.29 -25.45
CA GLU A 60 -36.40 21.71 -25.06
C GLU A 60 -36.03 21.37 -23.60
N ARG A 61 -37.01 21.38 -22.67
CA ARG A 61 -36.79 20.99 -21.27
C ARG A 61 -36.60 19.47 -21.08
N THR A 62 -37.26 18.65 -21.90
CA THR A 62 -37.08 17.20 -21.86
C THR A 62 -35.75 16.81 -22.50
N GLU A 63 -35.30 17.56 -23.52
CA GLU A 63 -33.95 17.45 -24.09
C GLU A 63 -32.85 17.72 -23.05
N ILE A 64 -33.00 18.76 -22.22
CA ILE A 64 -32.05 19.06 -21.13
C ILE A 64 -32.05 17.99 -20.05
N ALA A 65 -33.23 17.49 -19.65
CA ALA A 65 -33.31 16.38 -18.71
C ALA A 65 -32.60 15.13 -19.25
N ALA A 66 -32.80 14.81 -20.54
CA ALA A 66 -32.09 13.71 -21.20
C ALA A 66 -30.57 13.92 -21.22
N ALA A 67 -30.10 15.14 -21.54
CA ALA A 67 -28.68 15.50 -21.52
C ALA A 67 -28.05 15.45 -20.12
N LEU A 68 -28.77 15.84 -19.08
CA LEU A 68 -28.29 15.72 -17.69
C LEU A 68 -28.17 14.26 -17.25
N ILE A 69 -29.16 13.43 -17.63
CA ILE A 69 -29.18 12.02 -17.28
C ILE A 69 -28.05 11.27 -17.99
N SER A 70 -27.75 11.57 -19.26
CA SER A 70 -26.67 10.92 -20.01
C SER A 70 -25.26 11.25 -19.48
N GLU A 71 -25.06 12.43 -18.90
CA GLU A 71 -23.76 12.88 -18.35
C GLU A 71 -23.53 12.42 -16.91
N LEU A 72 -24.58 12.03 -16.18
CA LEU A 72 -24.52 11.64 -14.78
C LEU A 72 -23.60 10.43 -14.51
N PRO A 73 -23.64 9.34 -15.30
CA PRO A 73 -22.74 8.21 -15.11
C PRO A 73 -21.27 8.57 -15.31
N PHE A 74 -20.98 9.51 -16.23
CA PHE A 74 -19.62 9.98 -16.47
C PHE A 74 -19.07 10.72 -15.23
N GLY A 75 -19.82 11.68 -14.70
CA GLY A 75 -19.47 12.40 -13.47
C GLY A 75 -19.32 11.48 -12.26
N ALA A 76 -20.17 10.44 -12.15
CA ALA A 76 -20.09 9.44 -11.10
C ALA A 76 -18.79 8.61 -11.18
N VAL A 77 -18.41 8.13 -12.37
CA VAL A 77 -17.17 7.37 -12.58
C VAL A 77 -15.94 8.20 -12.21
N VAL A 78 -15.86 9.45 -12.68
CA VAL A 78 -14.73 10.35 -12.37
C VAL A 78 -14.66 10.67 -10.88
N SER A 79 -15.81 10.92 -10.23
CA SER A 79 -15.88 11.14 -8.78
C SER A 79 -15.38 9.92 -8.00
N CYS A 80 -15.84 8.72 -8.36
CA CYS A 80 -15.43 7.47 -7.73
C CYS A 80 -13.93 7.20 -7.92
N LEU A 81 -13.39 7.43 -9.13
CA LEU A 81 -11.95 7.31 -9.40
C LEU A 81 -11.12 8.25 -8.52
N CYS A 82 -11.51 9.52 -8.42
CA CYS A 82 -10.80 10.50 -7.60
C CYS A 82 -10.88 10.17 -6.10
N LEU A 83 -12.06 9.78 -5.59
CA LEU A 83 -12.25 9.35 -4.21
C LEU A 83 -11.46 8.08 -3.88
N ALA A 84 -11.36 7.15 -4.83
CA ALA A 84 -10.54 5.95 -4.69
C ALA A 84 -9.06 6.29 -4.57
N GLN A 85 -8.54 7.14 -5.45
CA GLN A 85 -7.15 7.57 -5.44
C GLN A 85 -6.81 8.37 -4.18
N ALA A 86 -7.77 9.13 -3.64
CA ALA A 86 -7.65 9.86 -2.39
C ALA A 86 -7.77 8.98 -1.12
N GLY A 87 -8.10 7.68 -1.27
CA GLY A 87 -8.21 6.73 -0.17
C GLY A 87 -9.45 6.89 0.70
N TYR A 88 -10.52 7.47 0.16
CA TYR A 88 -11.80 7.67 0.87
C TYR A 88 -12.84 6.58 0.57
N LEU A 89 -12.54 5.62 -0.32
CA LEU A 89 -13.33 4.40 -0.44
C LEU A 89 -12.98 3.40 0.68
N PRO A 90 -13.94 2.63 1.19
CA PRO A 90 -13.70 1.72 2.31
C PRO A 90 -12.56 0.75 2.02
N LEU A 91 -11.62 0.56 2.95
CA LEU A 91 -10.48 -0.36 2.80
C LEU A 91 -10.92 -1.82 2.50
N ARG A 92 -12.14 -2.22 2.89
CA ARG A 92 -12.77 -3.51 2.54
C ARG A 92 -12.98 -3.70 1.03
N MET A 93 -12.97 -2.62 0.25
CA MET A 93 -13.11 -2.63 -1.20
C MET A 93 -11.77 -2.86 -1.95
N GLY A 94 -10.62 -2.95 -1.25
CA GLY A 94 -9.34 -3.30 -1.88
C GLY A 94 -8.67 -2.17 -2.67
N ALA A 95 -8.92 -0.91 -2.32
CA ALA A 95 -8.34 0.29 -2.94
C ALA A 95 -7.37 1.00 -1.98
N PRO A 96 -6.12 0.53 -1.79
CA PRO A 96 -5.14 1.31 -1.03
C PRO A 96 -4.85 2.64 -1.76
N PRO A 97 -4.73 3.76 -1.05
CA PRO A 97 -4.39 5.05 -1.66
C PRO A 97 -3.03 4.96 -2.35
N LEU A 98 -2.89 5.66 -3.48
CA LEU A 98 -1.60 5.78 -4.16
C LEU A 98 -0.59 6.45 -3.21
N ALA A 99 0.61 5.88 -3.07
CA ALA A 99 1.64 6.36 -2.14
C ALA A 99 1.97 7.86 -2.34
N VAL A 100 1.92 8.34 -3.59
CA VAL A 100 2.13 9.75 -3.96
C VAL A 100 1.06 10.69 -3.37
N VAL A 101 -0.18 10.20 -3.22
CA VAL A 101 -1.30 10.97 -2.68
C VAL A 101 -1.28 10.97 -1.15
N VAL A 102 -0.82 9.88 -0.52
CA VAL A 102 -0.60 9.82 0.94
C VAL A 102 0.43 10.86 1.38
N ALA A 103 1.49 11.05 0.60
CA ALA A 103 2.55 12.02 0.89
C ALA A 103 2.17 13.49 0.60
N ARG A 104 1.03 13.76 -0.05
CA ARG A 104 0.65 15.11 -0.52
C ARG A 104 -0.77 15.48 -0.07
N PRO A 105 -0.95 16.11 1.10
CA PRO A 105 -2.28 16.37 1.68
C PRO A 105 -3.15 17.32 0.83
N ARG A 106 -2.54 18.30 0.14
CA ARG A 106 -3.27 19.20 -0.77
C ARG A 106 -3.86 18.47 -1.99
N LEU A 107 -3.11 17.53 -2.55
CA LEU A 107 -3.57 16.73 -3.70
C LEU A 107 -4.67 15.77 -3.29
N ARG A 108 -4.56 15.18 -2.10
CA ARG A 108 -5.59 14.35 -1.49
C ARG A 108 -6.90 15.12 -1.28
N LEU A 109 -6.82 16.34 -0.75
CA LEU A 109 -7.97 17.22 -0.55
C LEU A 109 -8.62 17.60 -1.89
N LEU A 110 -7.80 17.95 -2.89
CA LEU A 110 -8.27 18.25 -4.24
C LEU A 110 -9.06 17.08 -4.83
N LEU A 111 -8.52 15.86 -4.85
CA LEU A 111 -9.22 14.68 -5.37
C LEU A 111 -10.47 14.33 -4.57
N ALA A 112 -10.43 14.50 -3.24
CA ALA A 112 -11.60 14.26 -2.39
C ALA A 112 -12.73 15.24 -2.71
N SER A 113 -12.40 16.49 -3.08
CA SER A 113 -13.39 17.50 -3.47
C SER A 113 -14.20 17.11 -4.71
N ALA A 114 -13.70 16.21 -5.57
CA ALA A 114 -14.43 15.73 -6.75
C ALA A 114 -15.81 15.17 -6.39
N GLY A 115 -15.94 14.48 -5.24
CA GLY A 115 -17.20 13.93 -4.75
C GLY A 115 -18.25 14.98 -4.36
N LEU A 116 -17.87 16.26 -4.26
CA LEU A 116 -18.78 17.38 -4.00
C LEU A 116 -18.88 18.32 -5.19
N VAL A 117 -17.74 18.63 -5.83
CA VAL A 117 -17.66 19.57 -6.95
C VAL A 117 -18.39 19.05 -8.18
N LEU A 118 -18.26 17.75 -8.51
CA LEU A 118 -18.93 17.18 -9.69
C LEU A 118 -20.47 17.11 -9.53
N PRO A 119 -21.03 16.66 -8.38
CA PRO A 119 -22.46 16.79 -8.13
C PRO A 119 -22.96 18.24 -8.12
N ALA A 120 -22.20 19.16 -7.50
CA ALA A 120 -22.57 20.57 -7.47
C ALA A 120 -22.59 21.19 -8.88
N ALA A 121 -21.60 20.86 -9.70
CA ALA A 121 -21.54 21.24 -11.12
C ALA A 121 -22.73 20.70 -11.90
N TRP A 122 -23.13 19.44 -11.65
CA TRP A 122 -24.31 18.83 -12.27
C TRP A 122 -25.61 19.53 -11.87
N VAL A 123 -25.80 19.82 -10.58
CA VAL A 123 -26.97 20.57 -10.10
C VAL A 123 -27.01 21.97 -10.70
N LEU A 124 -25.88 22.66 -10.72
CA LEU A 124 -25.77 24.01 -11.25
C LEU A 124 -26.07 24.05 -12.76
N ALA A 125 -25.53 23.10 -13.52
CA ALA A 125 -25.87 22.93 -14.92
C ALA A 125 -27.37 22.65 -15.10
N GLY A 126 -27.96 21.81 -14.24
CA GLY A 126 -29.40 21.58 -14.23
C GLY A 126 -30.20 22.88 -14.09
N ILE A 127 -29.83 23.73 -13.13
CA ILE A 127 -30.46 25.04 -12.94
C ILE A 127 -30.32 25.89 -14.22
N PHE A 128 -29.11 26.00 -14.77
CA PHE A 128 -28.89 26.76 -16.02
C PHE A 128 -29.73 26.23 -17.18
N GLY A 129 -29.73 24.91 -17.41
CA GLY A 129 -30.48 24.29 -18.49
C GLY A 129 -31.99 24.48 -18.35
N PHE A 130 -32.55 24.31 -17.14
CA PHE A 130 -34.00 24.47 -16.95
C PHE A 130 -34.48 25.93 -17.03
N VAL A 131 -33.63 26.90 -16.67
CA VAL A 131 -33.92 28.33 -16.80
C VAL A 131 -33.82 28.77 -18.26
N TRP A 132 -32.81 28.29 -18.99
CA TRP A 132 -32.59 28.58 -20.41
C TRP A 132 -32.67 27.31 -21.25
N PRO A 133 -33.90 26.88 -21.59
CA PRO A 133 -34.08 25.68 -22.37
C PRO A 133 -33.42 25.81 -23.75
N SER A 134 -32.74 24.75 -24.18
CA SER A 134 -31.98 24.73 -25.43
C SER A 134 -32.05 23.35 -26.08
N PRO A 135 -31.85 23.26 -27.40
CA PRO A 135 -31.91 22.00 -28.14
C PRO A 135 -30.68 21.13 -27.84
N ALA A 136 -30.63 20.58 -26.61
CA ALA A 136 -29.47 19.89 -26.06
C ALA A 136 -29.18 18.55 -26.75
N VAL A 137 -30.19 17.94 -27.37
CA VAL A 137 -30.12 16.59 -27.95
C VAL A 137 -30.00 16.64 -29.48
N GLN A 138 -30.31 17.79 -30.10
CA GLN A 138 -30.25 17.96 -31.55
C GLN A 138 -28.80 18.16 -32.04
N ALA A 139 -28.13 17.07 -32.38
CA ALA A 139 -26.70 17.03 -32.71
C ALA A 139 -26.18 18.10 -33.69
N LEU A 140 -26.96 18.47 -34.71
CA LEU A 140 -26.53 19.34 -35.82
C LEU A 140 -27.16 20.75 -35.78
N ALA A 141 -28.14 20.97 -34.90
CA ALA A 141 -28.85 22.24 -34.82
C ALA A 141 -27.94 23.33 -34.20
N PRO A 142 -28.03 24.59 -34.62
CA PRO A 142 -27.38 25.69 -33.91
C PRO A 142 -27.87 25.70 -32.45
N ALA A 143 -26.97 26.05 -31.52
CA ALA A 143 -27.30 26.16 -30.11
C ALA A 143 -27.09 27.60 -29.64
N PRO A 144 -27.94 28.10 -28.71
CA PRO A 144 -27.74 29.42 -28.12
C PRO A 144 -26.51 29.40 -27.19
N VAL A 145 -25.92 30.57 -26.88
CA VAL A 145 -24.68 30.65 -26.08
C VAL A 145 -24.89 30.12 -24.66
N GLU A 146 -26.12 30.20 -24.15
CA GLU A 146 -26.58 29.63 -22.89
C GLU A 146 -26.36 28.11 -22.83
N PHE A 147 -26.45 27.41 -23.97
CA PHE A 147 -26.13 25.98 -24.06
C PHE A 147 -24.66 25.70 -23.78
N VAL A 148 -23.77 26.62 -24.15
CA VAL A 148 -22.34 26.50 -23.85
C VAL A 148 -22.11 26.59 -22.35
N VAL A 149 -22.78 27.52 -21.67
CA VAL A 149 -22.71 27.65 -20.20
C VAL A 149 -23.20 26.37 -19.54
N PHE A 150 -24.33 25.82 -19.98
CA PHE A 150 -24.86 24.53 -19.53
C PHE A 150 -23.84 23.38 -19.72
N LYS A 151 -23.26 23.24 -20.91
CA LYS A 151 -22.33 22.13 -21.19
C LYS A 151 -20.99 22.30 -20.49
N TRP A 152 -20.41 23.49 -20.50
CA TRP A 152 -19.11 23.75 -19.87
C TRP A 152 -19.15 23.62 -18.36
N THR A 153 -20.27 24.00 -17.73
CA THR A 153 -20.45 23.77 -16.29
C THR A 153 -20.43 22.29 -15.93
N LEU A 154 -20.89 21.39 -16.82
CA LEU A 154 -20.77 19.93 -16.64
C LEU A 154 -19.37 19.40 -16.96
N THR A 155 -18.85 19.74 -18.15
CA THR A 155 -17.74 18.99 -18.74
C THR A 155 -16.37 19.48 -18.31
N ILE A 156 -16.18 20.79 -18.05
CA ILE A 156 -14.87 21.33 -17.65
C ILE A 156 -14.42 20.78 -16.29
N PRO A 157 -15.25 20.78 -15.23
CA PRO A 157 -14.86 20.19 -13.96
C PRO A 157 -14.53 18.69 -14.10
N ALA A 158 -15.32 17.97 -14.89
CA ALA A 158 -15.12 16.53 -15.11
C ALA A 158 -13.81 16.25 -15.86
N ALA A 159 -13.49 17.03 -16.89
CA ALA A 159 -12.22 16.98 -17.61
C ALA A 159 -11.02 17.25 -16.68
N PHE A 160 -11.13 18.26 -15.82
CA PHE A 160 -10.08 18.61 -14.86
C PHE A 160 -9.77 17.45 -13.90
N PHE A 161 -10.80 16.90 -13.25
CA PHE A 161 -10.62 15.79 -12.32
C PHE A 161 -10.17 14.50 -13.00
N ALA A 162 -10.71 14.18 -14.18
CA ALA A 162 -10.24 13.05 -14.98
C ALA A 162 -8.76 13.20 -15.36
N THR A 163 -8.31 14.40 -15.74
CA THR A 163 -6.91 14.67 -16.06
C THR A 163 -6.00 14.47 -14.85
N CYS A 164 -6.40 15.00 -13.68
CA CYS A 164 -5.68 14.77 -12.43
C CYS A 164 -5.56 13.27 -12.11
N ALA A 165 -6.65 12.52 -12.27
CA ALA A 165 -6.66 11.09 -12.03
C ALA A 165 -5.78 10.31 -13.03
N ALA A 166 -5.77 10.70 -14.30
CA ALA A 166 -4.93 10.12 -15.34
C ALA A 166 -3.43 10.32 -15.06
N VAL A 167 -3.04 11.55 -14.69
CA VAL A 167 -1.65 11.89 -14.34
C VAL A 167 -1.17 11.07 -13.14
N LEU A 168 -2.05 10.81 -12.17
CA LEU A 168 -1.72 9.98 -11.01
C LEU A 168 -1.47 8.52 -11.40
N PHE A 169 -2.28 7.94 -12.28
CA PHE A 169 -2.03 6.60 -12.81
C PHE A 169 -0.74 6.57 -13.64
N LEU A 170 -0.45 7.61 -14.42
CA LEU A 170 0.77 7.70 -15.22
C LEU A 170 2.02 7.77 -14.33
N ASN A 171 1.99 8.60 -13.29
CA ASN A 171 3.07 8.67 -12.30
C ASN A 171 3.26 7.33 -11.58
N ALA A 172 2.16 6.62 -11.28
CA ALA A 172 2.21 5.28 -10.72
C ALA A 172 2.70 4.21 -11.71
N ALA A 173 2.71 4.47 -13.02
CA ALA A 173 3.32 3.59 -14.02
C ALA A 173 4.83 3.84 -14.20
N GLY A 174 5.30 5.05 -13.85
CA GLY A 174 6.68 5.48 -14.01
C GLY A 174 7.64 5.11 -12.86
N SER A 175 7.14 4.75 -11.68
CA SER A 175 8.02 4.43 -10.54
C SER A 175 8.85 3.16 -10.81
N GLY A 176 10.18 3.28 -10.76
CA GLY A 176 11.14 2.21 -11.08
C GLY A 176 11.10 0.98 -10.16
N SER A 177 10.23 0.97 -9.15
CA SER A 177 10.12 -0.09 -8.12
C SER A 177 8.97 -1.09 -8.34
N LEU A 178 8.18 -0.99 -9.41
CA LEU A 178 7.00 -1.85 -9.62
C LEU A 178 7.21 -2.90 -10.72
N ASP A 179 6.67 -4.10 -10.49
CA ASP A 179 6.56 -5.18 -11.49
C ASP A 179 5.99 -4.66 -12.82
N VAL A 180 6.55 -5.13 -13.95
CA VAL A 180 6.12 -4.75 -15.32
C VAL A 180 4.60 -4.86 -15.50
N ARG A 181 3.99 -5.88 -14.91
CA ARG A 181 2.54 -6.11 -14.96
C ARG A 181 1.74 -5.00 -14.27
N LEU A 182 2.22 -4.49 -13.13
CA LEU A 182 1.58 -3.39 -12.41
C LEU A 182 1.79 -2.05 -13.13
N ARG A 183 2.96 -1.86 -13.75
CA ARG A 183 3.21 -0.70 -14.62
C ARG A 183 2.28 -0.68 -15.82
N SER A 184 2.13 -1.80 -16.53
CA SER A 184 1.20 -1.92 -17.67
C SER A 184 -0.26 -1.74 -17.24
N LYS A 185 -0.63 -2.25 -16.06
CA LYS A 185 -1.96 -2.02 -15.47
C LYS A 185 -2.21 -0.52 -15.24
N ASN A 186 -1.29 0.15 -14.55
CA ASN A 186 -1.41 1.59 -14.26
C ASN A 186 -1.38 2.43 -15.54
N ALA A 187 -0.56 2.05 -16.54
CA ALA A 187 -0.55 2.70 -17.85
C ALA A 187 -1.89 2.53 -18.58
N ALA A 188 -2.50 1.34 -18.55
CA ALA A 188 -3.82 1.12 -19.13
C ALA A 188 -4.90 1.98 -18.46
N PHE A 189 -4.90 2.08 -17.12
CA PHE A 189 -5.80 2.99 -16.40
C PHE A 189 -5.52 4.47 -16.69
N ALA A 190 -4.26 4.86 -16.88
CA ALA A 190 -3.89 6.22 -17.26
C ALA A 190 -4.45 6.56 -18.64
N VAL A 191 -4.25 5.68 -19.64
CA VAL A 191 -4.79 5.85 -20.99
C VAL A 191 -6.32 5.93 -20.95
N ALA A 192 -6.98 5.02 -20.24
CA ALA A 192 -8.44 5.02 -20.14
C ALA A 192 -8.98 6.33 -19.53
N THR A 193 -8.38 6.79 -18.43
CA THR A 193 -8.81 8.01 -17.74
C THR A 193 -8.47 9.27 -18.54
N PHE A 194 -7.37 9.23 -19.32
CA PHE A 194 -7.03 10.31 -20.25
C PHE A 194 -8.01 10.39 -21.41
N CYS A 195 -8.44 9.25 -21.97
CA CYS A 195 -9.51 9.20 -22.97
C CYS A 195 -10.82 9.78 -22.40
N LEU A 196 -11.20 9.49 -21.15
CA LEU A 196 -12.35 10.13 -20.50
C LEU A 196 -12.19 11.66 -20.45
N ALA A 197 -11.03 12.16 -20.07
CA ALA A 197 -10.77 13.60 -20.04
C ALA A 197 -10.92 14.23 -21.43
N LEU A 198 -10.43 13.56 -22.47
CA LEU A 198 -10.58 14.00 -23.86
C LEU A 198 -12.04 13.99 -24.33
N VAL A 199 -12.85 13.00 -23.95
CA VAL A 199 -14.29 12.99 -24.25
C VAL A 199 -15.00 14.19 -23.63
N ALA A 200 -14.67 14.55 -22.38
CA ALA A 200 -15.25 15.73 -21.75
C ALA A 200 -14.84 17.05 -22.44
N LEU A 201 -13.57 17.17 -22.85
CA LEU A 201 -13.08 18.33 -23.61
C LEU A 201 -13.68 18.41 -25.02
N GLU A 202 -13.85 17.26 -25.67
CA GLU A 202 -14.52 17.14 -26.97
C GLU A 202 -15.98 17.58 -26.86
N SER A 203 -16.72 17.11 -25.85
CA SER A 203 -18.10 17.55 -25.56
C SER A 203 -18.20 19.06 -25.29
N ALA A 204 -17.18 19.66 -24.65
CA ALA A 204 -17.08 21.11 -24.48
C ALA A 204 -16.84 21.85 -25.81
N ALA A 205 -16.00 21.29 -26.69
CA ALA A 205 -15.72 21.82 -28.02
C ALA A 205 -16.93 21.69 -28.95
N TRP A 206 -17.68 20.59 -28.85
CA TRP A 206 -18.93 20.38 -29.57
C TRP A 206 -19.99 21.43 -29.20
N ALA A 207 -20.14 21.76 -27.92
CA ALA A 207 -21.04 22.83 -27.50
C ALA A 207 -20.63 24.19 -28.10
N GLY A 208 -19.33 24.50 -28.12
CA GLY A 208 -18.82 25.72 -28.74
C GLY A 208 -18.99 25.76 -30.26
N ALA A 209 -18.73 24.64 -30.94
CA ALA A 209 -18.95 24.49 -32.37
C ALA A 209 -20.42 24.78 -32.75
N ARG A 210 -21.37 24.33 -31.92
CA ARG A 210 -22.80 24.59 -32.14
C ARG A 210 -23.22 26.04 -31.93
N ALA A 211 -22.53 26.78 -31.07
CA ALA A 211 -22.87 28.17 -30.75
C ALA A 211 -22.24 29.18 -31.73
N TRP A 212 -21.04 28.89 -32.24
CA TRP A 212 -20.24 29.89 -32.95
C TRP A 212 -19.90 29.56 -34.40
N LEU A 213 -20.07 28.32 -34.86
CA LEU A 213 -19.77 27.99 -36.26
C LEU A 213 -20.96 28.25 -37.20
N PRO A 214 -20.70 28.82 -38.40
CA PRO A 214 -21.70 28.92 -39.46
C PRO A 214 -22.10 27.53 -40.00
N ASP A 215 -23.31 27.42 -40.53
CA ASP A 215 -24.01 26.16 -40.86
C ASP A 215 -23.16 25.15 -41.64
N ASP A 216 -22.52 25.57 -42.73
CA ASP A 216 -21.73 24.68 -43.59
C ASP A 216 -20.51 24.09 -42.84
N SER A 217 -19.79 24.92 -42.09
CA SER A 217 -18.64 24.49 -41.30
C SER A 217 -19.06 23.69 -40.06
N ARG A 218 -20.23 23.99 -39.48
CA ARG A 218 -20.76 23.34 -38.29
C ARG A 218 -21.01 21.87 -38.54
N VAL A 219 -21.68 21.52 -39.65
CA VAL A 219 -21.99 20.13 -39.98
C VAL A 219 -20.70 19.31 -40.12
N THR A 220 -19.72 19.80 -40.88
CA THR A 220 -18.44 19.10 -41.08
C THR A 220 -17.69 18.92 -39.76
N VAL A 221 -17.55 19.98 -38.96
CA VAL A 221 -16.82 19.91 -37.68
C VAL A 221 -17.53 19.00 -36.69
N ILE A 222 -18.86 19.07 -36.57
CA ILE A 222 -19.62 18.20 -35.67
C ILE A 222 -19.52 16.73 -36.10
N SER A 223 -19.58 16.41 -37.39
CA SER A 223 -19.40 15.03 -37.85
C SER A 223 -18.02 14.44 -37.49
N VAL A 224 -16.96 15.26 -37.58
CA VAL A 224 -15.62 14.84 -37.15
C VAL A 224 -15.58 14.64 -35.64
N LEU A 225 -16.13 15.58 -34.87
CA LEU A 225 -16.23 15.52 -33.41
C LEU A 225 -16.94 14.26 -32.91
N MET A 226 -18.10 13.91 -33.50
CA MET A 226 -18.81 12.66 -33.17
C MET A 226 -17.99 11.39 -33.48
N THR A 227 -17.20 11.41 -34.55
CA THR A 227 -16.32 10.28 -34.91
C THR A 227 -15.18 10.14 -33.90
N VAL A 228 -14.61 11.28 -33.48
CA VAL A 228 -13.58 11.34 -32.46
C VAL A 228 -14.12 10.84 -31.12
N GLU A 229 -15.31 11.28 -30.69
CA GLU A 229 -15.98 10.82 -29.47
C GLU A 229 -16.13 9.30 -29.45
N ALA A 230 -16.66 8.70 -30.51
CA ALA A 230 -16.81 7.25 -30.63
C ALA A 230 -15.47 6.52 -30.53
N SER A 231 -14.42 7.03 -31.19
CA SER A 231 -13.08 6.44 -31.14
C SER A 231 -12.45 6.52 -29.74
N LEU A 232 -12.64 7.64 -29.04
CA LEU A 232 -12.16 7.84 -27.67
C LEU A 232 -12.93 6.96 -26.68
N ALA A 233 -14.24 6.80 -26.85
CA ALA A 233 -15.06 5.91 -26.03
C ALA A 233 -14.62 4.45 -26.17
N ILE A 234 -14.38 3.98 -27.41
CA ILE A 234 -13.88 2.63 -27.68
C ILE A 234 -12.48 2.43 -27.05
N ALA A 235 -11.57 3.38 -27.26
CA ALA A 235 -10.23 3.33 -26.69
C ALA A 235 -10.25 3.32 -25.15
N CYS A 236 -11.11 4.15 -24.55
CA CYS A 236 -11.34 4.23 -23.12
C CYS A 236 -11.80 2.89 -22.53
N VAL A 237 -12.86 2.31 -23.10
CA VAL A 237 -13.40 1.01 -22.67
C VAL A 237 -12.37 -0.09 -22.84
N GLY A 238 -11.70 -0.16 -24.00
CA GLY A 238 -10.66 -1.15 -24.27
C GLY A 238 -9.50 -1.06 -23.28
N ALA A 239 -9.05 0.15 -22.94
CA ALA A 239 -7.99 0.37 -21.97
C ALA A 239 -8.43 0.01 -20.54
N PHE A 240 -9.68 0.27 -20.14
CA PHE A 240 -10.20 -0.19 -18.85
C PHE A 240 -10.31 -1.72 -18.78
N ILE A 241 -10.79 -2.37 -19.84
CA ILE A 241 -10.84 -3.83 -19.95
C ILE A 241 -9.43 -4.41 -19.80
N LEU A 242 -8.45 -3.85 -20.52
CA LEU A 242 -7.05 -4.27 -20.42
C LEU A 242 -6.50 -4.07 -18.99
N GLY A 243 -6.76 -2.92 -18.37
CA GLY A 243 -6.33 -2.64 -17.00
C GLY A 243 -6.93 -3.59 -15.96
N VAL A 244 -8.19 -4.01 -16.15
CA VAL A 244 -8.84 -5.01 -15.28
C VAL A 244 -8.36 -6.43 -15.57
N ALA A 245 -8.14 -6.78 -16.84
CA ALA A 245 -7.59 -8.07 -17.26
C ALA A 245 -6.16 -8.29 -16.75
N LEU A 246 -5.37 -7.21 -16.67
CA LEU A 246 -4.04 -7.18 -16.06
C LEU A 246 -4.15 -7.22 -14.53
N ARG A 247 -4.67 -8.32 -13.97
CA ARG A 247 -4.73 -8.54 -12.52
C ARG A 247 -3.31 -8.49 -11.94
N TYR A 248 -3.07 -7.51 -11.08
CA TYR A 248 -2.01 -7.59 -10.08
C TYR A 248 -2.63 -8.16 -8.81
N THR A 249 -2.48 -9.47 -8.59
CA THR A 249 -2.55 -10.01 -7.23
C THR A 249 -1.29 -9.53 -6.55
N PRO A 250 -1.36 -8.65 -5.53
CA PRO A 250 -0.18 -8.44 -4.70
C PRO A 250 0.24 -9.83 -4.23
N GLY A 251 1.47 -10.22 -4.52
CA GLY A 251 2.01 -11.52 -4.09
C GLY A 251 2.32 -11.54 -2.59
N PHE A 252 1.52 -10.81 -1.81
CA PHE A 252 1.51 -10.72 -0.38
C PHE A 252 0.05 -10.71 0.05
N ALA A 253 -0.29 -11.46 1.09
CA ALA A 253 -1.57 -11.27 1.75
C ALA A 253 -1.61 -9.82 2.26
N LEU A 254 -2.51 -8.99 1.72
CA LEU A 254 -2.73 -7.61 2.17
C LEU A 254 -2.92 -7.51 3.71
N PRO A 255 -3.56 -8.49 4.39
CA PRO A 255 -3.56 -8.56 5.85
C PRO A 255 -2.16 -8.63 6.46
N LEU A 256 -1.27 -9.45 5.90
CA LEU A 256 0.08 -9.69 6.40
C LEU A 256 0.96 -8.43 6.25
N VAL A 257 0.95 -7.75 5.10
CA VAL A 257 1.68 -6.47 4.92
C VAL A 257 1.15 -5.39 5.86
N ARG A 258 -0.18 -5.36 6.08
CA ARG A 258 -0.79 -4.42 7.02
C ARG A 258 -0.41 -4.78 8.46
N HIS A 259 -0.33 -6.06 8.79
CA HIS A 259 0.10 -6.56 10.10
C HIS A 259 1.57 -6.17 10.36
N MET A 260 2.43 -6.34 9.35
CA MET A 260 3.84 -5.96 9.40
C MET A 260 4.04 -4.46 9.63
N ALA A 261 3.33 -3.62 8.87
CA ALA A 261 3.47 -2.17 8.96
C ALA A 261 2.88 -1.57 10.25
N THR A 262 1.82 -2.17 10.80
CA THR A 262 1.08 -1.58 11.92
C THR A 262 1.42 -2.18 13.29
N ARG A 263 1.91 -3.42 13.33
CA ARG A 263 2.26 -4.10 14.59
C ARG A 263 3.73 -4.45 14.67
N TRP A 264 4.27 -5.13 13.67
CA TRP A 264 5.64 -5.66 13.76
C TRP A 264 6.71 -4.56 13.78
N LEU A 265 6.75 -3.67 12.78
CA LEU A 265 7.79 -2.63 12.70
C LEU A 265 7.82 -1.71 13.95
N PRO A 266 6.68 -1.16 14.43
CA PRO A 266 6.69 -0.33 15.62
C PRO A 266 7.12 -1.06 16.90
N GLU A 267 6.76 -2.34 17.06
CA GLU A 267 7.17 -3.12 18.24
C GLU A 267 8.66 -3.50 18.16
N GLN A 268 9.18 -3.81 16.96
CA GLN A 268 10.60 -4.02 16.76
C GLN A 268 11.42 -2.75 17.06
N ASP A 269 11.02 -1.60 16.53
CA ASP A 269 11.71 -0.32 16.79
C ASP A 269 11.74 0.02 18.28
N ARG A 270 10.66 -0.30 19.02
CA ARG A 270 10.61 -0.14 20.49
C ARG A 270 11.59 -1.07 21.19
N PHE A 271 11.62 -2.34 20.80
CA PHE A 271 12.53 -3.34 21.37
C PHE A 271 14.00 -2.96 21.12
N ASP A 272 14.35 -2.56 19.91
CA ASP A 272 15.70 -2.13 19.55
C ASP A 272 16.09 -0.83 20.27
N SER A 273 15.17 0.10 20.44
CA SER A 273 15.40 1.34 21.21
C SER A 273 15.65 1.08 22.70
N HIS A 274 15.00 0.07 23.28
CA HIS A 274 15.22 -0.34 24.68
C HIS A 274 16.50 -1.15 24.83
N ARG A 275 16.79 -2.07 23.91
CA ARG A 275 18.08 -2.77 23.80
C ARG A 275 19.25 -1.78 23.72
N TRP A 276 19.11 -0.72 22.93
CA TRP A 276 20.12 0.33 22.84
C TRP A 276 20.26 1.11 24.15
N ARG A 277 19.15 1.44 24.81
CA ARG A 277 19.16 2.15 26.10
C ARG A 277 19.74 1.31 27.25
N SER A 278 19.50 0.00 27.30
CA SER A 278 20.10 -0.86 28.33
C SER A 278 21.61 -0.97 28.15
N VAL A 279 22.10 -0.99 26.89
CA VAL A 279 23.53 -1.05 26.57
C VAL A 279 24.24 0.30 26.75
N VAL A 280 23.64 1.42 26.31
CA VAL A 280 24.28 2.77 26.33
C VAL A 280 23.99 3.54 27.62
N GLY A 281 22.82 3.36 28.22
CA GLY A 281 22.37 4.07 29.41
C GLY A 281 23.01 3.61 30.73
N GLY A 282 23.85 2.57 30.70
CA GLY A 282 24.64 2.14 31.86
C GLY A 282 23.83 1.43 32.96
N ALA A 283 22.54 1.17 32.77
CA ALA A 283 21.68 0.46 33.73
C ALA A 283 22.17 -0.97 34.00
N THR A 284 22.95 -1.56 33.08
CA THR A 284 23.64 -2.82 33.27
C THR A 284 25.09 -2.75 32.76
N ARG A 285 25.99 -2.08 33.50
CA ARG A 285 27.46 -2.21 33.29
C ARG A 285 27.89 -3.68 33.14
N GLY A 286 27.18 -4.60 33.80
CA GLY A 286 27.31 -6.04 33.65
C GLY A 286 27.13 -6.51 32.20
N VAL A 287 26.12 -6.06 31.45
CA VAL A 287 25.83 -6.55 30.08
C VAL A 287 26.96 -6.24 29.10
N VAL A 288 27.59 -5.07 29.23
CA VAL A 288 28.76 -4.71 28.41
C VAL A 288 29.94 -5.63 28.73
N SER A 289 30.18 -5.90 30.02
CA SER A 289 31.20 -6.84 30.47
C SER A 289 30.92 -8.28 30.00
N ALA A 290 29.69 -8.76 30.12
CA ALA A 290 29.27 -10.06 29.61
C ALA A 290 29.41 -10.15 28.09
N SER A 291 29.03 -9.10 27.35
CA SER A 291 29.18 -9.07 25.89
C SER A 291 30.64 -9.23 25.47
N TYR A 292 31.56 -8.57 26.18
CA TYR A 292 33.00 -8.72 25.96
C TYR A 292 33.49 -10.13 26.29
N ARG A 293 33.12 -10.66 27.47
CA ARG A 293 33.50 -12.01 27.92
C ARG A 293 32.95 -13.09 27.00
N ILE A 294 31.73 -12.94 26.49
CA ILE A 294 31.13 -13.79 25.47
C ILE A 294 31.96 -13.75 24.19
N GLY A 295 32.41 -12.57 23.73
CA GLY A 295 33.28 -12.47 22.55
C GLY A 295 34.58 -13.26 22.71
N VAL A 296 35.28 -13.07 23.83
CA VAL A 296 36.54 -13.78 24.12
C VAL A 296 36.33 -15.29 24.28
N ALA A 297 35.24 -15.70 24.94
CA ALA A 297 34.90 -17.10 25.11
C ALA A 297 34.49 -17.75 23.78
N ALA A 298 33.74 -17.04 22.94
CA ALA A 298 33.32 -17.49 21.62
C ALA A 298 34.54 -17.71 20.70
N ASP A 299 35.54 -16.83 20.76
CA ASP A 299 36.80 -17.00 20.03
C ASP A 299 37.54 -18.27 20.47
N ARG A 300 37.57 -18.57 21.78
CA ARG A 300 38.18 -19.80 22.32
C ARG A 300 37.44 -21.07 21.92
N LEU A 301 36.12 -20.99 21.81
CA LEU A 301 35.25 -22.07 21.37
C LEU A 301 35.19 -22.21 19.84
N GLY A 302 35.89 -21.34 19.10
CA GLY A 302 35.89 -21.36 17.63
C GLY A 302 34.52 -21.06 17.01
N LEU A 303 33.68 -20.29 17.70
CA LEU A 303 32.34 -19.96 17.22
C LEU A 303 32.38 -19.01 16.02
N SER A 304 31.38 -19.14 15.15
CA SER A 304 31.22 -18.21 14.04
C SER A 304 30.88 -16.80 14.57
N ARG A 305 31.20 -15.77 13.77
CA ARG A 305 30.80 -14.40 14.08
C ARG A 305 29.28 -14.27 14.25
N SER A 306 28.50 -14.99 13.45
CA SER A 306 27.04 -14.98 13.56
C SER A 306 26.56 -15.57 14.88
N ASP A 307 27.19 -16.64 15.38
CA ASP A 307 26.81 -17.28 16.63
C ASP A 307 27.26 -16.46 17.85
N THR A 308 28.40 -15.77 17.73
CA THR A 308 28.85 -14.79 18.72
C THR A 308 27.87 -13.62 18.82
N GLU A 309 27.45 -13.07 17.67
CA GLU A 309 26.46 -11.98 17.60
C GLU A 309 25.11 -12.43 18.19
N ARG A 310 24.68 -13.67 17.95
CA ARG A 310 23.48 -14.26 18.58
C ARG A 310 23.60 -14.36 20.10
N ALA A 311 24.72 -14.89 20.61
CA ALA A 311 24.92 -15.03 22.06
C ALA A 311 24.88 -13.66 22.77
N VAL A 312 25.58 -12.68 22.22
CA VAL A 312 25.57 -11.29 22.73
C VAL A 312 24.18 -10.69 22.60
N GLY A 313 23.52 -10.88 21.46
CA GLY A 313 22.17 -10.42 21.20
C GLY A 313 21.16 -10.95 22.21
N THR A 314 21.18 -12.25 22.52
CA THR A 314 20.31 -12.87 23.51
C THR A 314 20.48 -12.24 24.90
N VAL A 315 21.71 -12.02 25.37
CA VAL A 315 21.94 -11.37 26.68
C VAL A 315 21.39 -9.94 26.71
N GLN A 316 21.55 -9.19 25.62
CA GLN A 316 21.00 -7.84 25.50
C GLN A 316 19.47 -7.82 25.49
N HIS A 317 18.83 -8.82 24.85
CA HIS A 317 17.38 -8.99 24.87
C HIS A 317 16.86 -9.36 26.27
N ILE A 318 17.55 -10.25 26.99
CA ILE A 318 17.23 -10.58 28.39
C ILE A 318 17.30 -9.32 29.26
N ALA A 319 18.33 -8.49 29.08
CA ALA A 319 18.45 -7.23 29.80
C ALA A 319 17.29 -6.27 29.49
N ALA A 320 16.92 -6.14 28.21
CA ALA A 320 15.80 -5.30 27.79
C ALA A 320 14.45 -5.78 28.38
N ILE A 321 14.22 -7.09 28.45
CA ILE A 321 13.02 -7.69 29.06
C ILE A 321 13.01 -7.51 30.58
N ARG A 322 14.18 -7.48 31.24
CA ARG A 322 14.29 -7.40 32.70
C ARG A 322 14.25 -5.96 33.22
N ASP A 323 14.89 -5.03 32.53
CA ASP A 323 14.90 -3.61 32.90
C ASP A 323 13.49 -3.00 32.82
N SER A 324 12.66 -3.47 31.88
CA SER A 324 11.25 -3.07 31.73
C SER A 324 10.29 -3.66 32.78
N ILE A 325 10.73 -4.64 33.58
CA ILE A 325 9.99 -5.11 34.77
C ILE A 325 10.19 -4.12 35.94
N ARG A 326 11.29 -3.35 35.92
CA ARG A 326 11.65 -2.39 36.98
C ARG A 326 11.11 -0.98 36.72
N ASP A 327 11.18 -0.52 35.47
CA ASP A 327 10.50 0.68 35.00
C ASP A 327 9.17 0.26 34.37
N MET A 328 8.04 0.68 34.93
CA MET A 328 6.67 0.35 34.49
C MET A 328 6.35 0.91 33.08
N ASP A 329 7.12 0.55 32.05
CA ASP A 329 6.99 1.05 30.69
C ASP A 329 7.21 -0.02 29.59
N THR A 330 6.25 -0.02 28.67
CA THR A 330 6.20 -0.48 27.25
C THR A 330 6.77 -1.84 26.76
N VAL A 331 7.76 -2.49 27.36
CA VAL A 331 8.31 -3.78 26.84
C VAL A 331 8.07 -4.89 27.85
N THR A 332 6.86 -5.43 27.90
CA THR A 332 6.56 -6.57 28.80
C THR A 332 6.94 -7.90 28.15
N PRO A 333 7.17 -8.97 28.93
CA PRO A 333 7.40 -10.30 28.39
C PRO A 333 6.29 -10.78 27.46
N GLU A 334 5.04 -10.36 27.68
CA GLU A 334 3.90 -10.66 26.79
C GLU A 334 4.07 -9.99 25.42
N ARG A 335 4.55 -8.75 25.37
CA ARG A 335 4.84 -8.06 24.10
C ARG A 335 6.03 -8.67 23.37
N ALA A 336 7.01 -9.16 24.12
CA ALA A 336 8.13 -9.92 23.56
C ALA A 336 7.65 -11.23 22.91
N ARG A 337 6.70 -11.94 23.53
CA ARG A 337 6.04 -13.10 22.92
C ARG A 337 5.25 -12.72 21.68
N ASP A 338 4.46 -11.65 21.75
CA ASP A 338 3.69 -11.17 20.59
C ASP A 338 4.63 -10.83 19.42
N LEU A 339 5.76 -10.17 19.68
CA LEU A 339 6.79 -9.89 18.68
C LEU A 339 7.40 -11.18 18.09
N HIS A 340 7.68 -12.17 18.93
CA HIS A 340 8.20 -13.47 18.48
C HIS A 340 7.22 -14.21 17.58
N ILE A 341 5.91 -14.25 17.94
CA ILE A 341 4.84 -14.84 17.12
C ILE A 341 4.70 -14.09 15.79
N LEU A 342 4.73 -12.76 15.82
CA LEU A 342 4.71 -11.94 14.60
C LEU A 342 5.89 -12.25 13.69
N GLN A 343 7.06 -12.51 14.26
CA GLN A 343 8.25 -12.86 13.51
C GLN A 343 8.22 -14.30 12.96
N SER A 344 7.66 -15.28 13.68
CA SER A 344 7.51 -16.63 13.11
C SER A 344 6.61 -16.61 11.87
N GLU A 345 5.51 -15.85 11.89
CA GLU A 345 4.62 -15.71 10.72
C GLU A 345 5.36 -15.10 9.50
N VAL A 346 6.29 -14.16 9.75
CA VAL A 346 7.13 -13.54 8.71
C VAL A 346 8.17 -14.53 8.18
N VAL A 347 8.82 -15.28 9.08
CA VAL A 347 9.92 -16.20 8.76
C VAL A 347 9.42 -17.47 8.05
N GLU A 348 8.18 -17.89 8.31
CA GLU A 348 7.58 -19.04 7.62
C GLU A 348 7.10 -18.71 6.20
N ASP A 349 6.88 -17.44 5.86
CA ASP A 349 6.50 -17.00 4.50
C ASP A 349 7.74 -16.81 3.60
N ALA A 350 8.14 -17.90 2.93
CA ALA A 350 9.29 -17.93 2.04
C ALA A 350 9.22 -16.92 0.87
N GLU A 351 8.02 -16.60 0.38
CA GLU A 351 7.84 -15.64 -0.71
C GLU A 351 7.99 -14.21 -0.22
N LEU A 352 7.58 -13.94 1.02
CA LEU A 352 7.79 -12.67 1.68
C LEU A 352 9.25 -12.41 2.02
N ILE A 353 9.95 -13.38 2.62
CA ILE A 353 11.40 -13.29 2.87
C ILE A 353 12.16 -13.00 1.58
N ARG A 354 11.84 -13.72 0.49
CA ARG A 354 12.51 -13.54 -0.81
C ARG A 354 12.34 -12.12 -1.34
N LYS A 355 11.17 -11.51 -1.17
CA LYS A 355 10.90 -10.14 -1.62
C LYS A 355 11.49 -9.08 -0.69
N LEU A 356 11.46 -9.29 0.62
CA LEU A 356 12.18 -8.44 1.59
C LEU A 356 13.68 -8.45 1.31
N GLY A 357 14.28 -9.61 1.08
CA GLY A 357 15.69 -9.73 0.69
C GLY A 357 16.01 -9.04 -0.65
N ARG A 358 15.06 -9.00 -1.59
CA ARG A 358 15.20 -8.23 -2.83
C ARG A 358 15.14 -6.71 -2.57
N ILE A 359 14.33 -6.24 -1.63
CA ILE A 359 14.28 -4.82 -1.24
C ILE A 359 15.58 -4.43 -0.53
N GLU A 360 16.12 -5.29 0.33
CA GLU A 360 17.40 -5.10 1.03
C GLU A 360 18.59 -5.03 0.07
N SER A 361 18.63 -5.89 -0.95
CA SER A 361 19.74 -5.92 -1.92
C SER A 361 19.84 -4.66 -2.80
N HIS A 362 18.79 -3.82 -2.83
CA HIS A 362 18.75 -2.56 -3.58
C HIS A 362 19.05 -1.32 -2.72
N GLY A 363 19.50 -1.50 -1.47
CA GLY A 363 20.24 -0.48 -0.73
C GLY A 363 19.42 0.61 -0.02
N THR A 364 18.09 0.51 0.06
CA THR A 364 17.26 1.58 0.65
C THR A 364 17.23 1.64 2.18
N THR A 365 17.63 0.59 2.90
CA THR A 365 17.96 0.65 4.34
C THR A 365 18.61 -0.68 4.74
N PRO A 366 19.84 -0.69 5.30
CA PRO A 366 20.55 -1.94 5.59
C PRO A 366 20.08 -2.66 6.88
N ARG A 367 18.87 -2.36 7.39
CA ARG A 367 18.49 -2.71 8.78
C ARG A 367 17.09 -3.29 9.00
N SER A 368 16.26 -3.53 7.98
CA SER A 368 14.81 -3.64 8.20
C SER A 368 14.06 -4.64 7.30
N GLY A 369 14.39 -5.92 7.30
CA GLY A 369 13.59 -6.86 6.51
C GLY A 369 13.63 -8.28 7.02
N ALA A 370 14.32 -9.18 6.33
CA ALA A 370 14.13 -10.62 6.56
C ALA A 370 15.29 -11.25 7.34
N THR A 371 16.52 -10.86 7.02
CA THR A 371 17.72 -11.40 7.67
C THR A 371 17.82 -10.92 9.12
N HIS A 372 17.54 -9.63 9.35
CA HIS A 372 17.50 -9.06 10.69
C HIS A 372 16.28 -9.54 11.50
N ALA A 373 15.12 -9.77 10.85
CA ALA A 373 13.96 -10.35 11.51
C ALA A 373 14.22 -11.79 11.95
N ALA A 374 14.82 -12.61 11.06
CA ALA A 374 15.19 -13.98 11.37
C ALA A 374 16.27 -14.03 12.47
N SER A 375 17.23 -13.11 12.49
CA SER A 375 18.20 -13.03 13.58
C SER A 375 17.55 -12.62 14.90
N LEU A 376 16.67 -11.61 14.89
CA LEU A 376 15.95 -11.16 16.08
C LEU A 376 15.04 -12.26 16.62
N HIS A 377 14.39 -13.01 15.74
CA HIS A 377 13.51 -14.13 16.10
C HIS A 377 14.23 -15.18 16.93
N VAL A 378 15.41 -15.62 16.48
CA VAL A 378 16.25 -16.62 17.16
C VAL A 378 16.80 -16.10 18.49
N GLU A 379 17.27 -14.85 18.52
CA GLU A 379 17.81 -14.22 19.74
C GLU A 379 16.73 -14.02 20.81
N LEU A 380 15.53 -13.58 20.39
CA LEU A 380 14.38 -13.31 21.25
C LEU A 380 13.73 -14.60 21.78
N GLU A 381 13.65 -15.65 20.95
CA GLU A 381 13.22 -16.98 21.39
C GLU A 381 14.11 -17.49 22.52
N ALA A 382 15.43 -17.39 22.34
CA ALA A 382 16.39 -17.81 23.36
C ALA A 382 16.26 -16.97 24.66
N ALA A 383 16.04 -15.66 24.53
CA ALA A 383 15.83 -14.78 25.69
C ALA A 383 14.53 -15.12 26.46
N LEU A 384 13.43 -15.39 25.74
CA LEU A 384 12.16 -15.81 26.33
C LEU A 384 12.29 -17.19 27.01
N CYS A 385 13.00 -18.13 26.40
CA CYS A 385 13.28 -19.45 26.97
C CYS A 385 14.07 -19.35 28.28
N LEU A 386 15.14 -18.55 28.31
CA LEU A 386 15.98 -18.39 29.52
C LEU A 386 15.28 -17.63 30.66
N THR A 387 14.25 -16.85 30.35
CA THR A 387 13.49 -16.08 31.35
C THR A 387 12.21 -16.77 31.84
N ASP A 388 11.89 -17.98 31.37
CA ASP A 388 10.62 -18.74 31.61
C ASP A 388 9.36 -18.16 30.97
N HIS A 389 9.51 -17.32 29.95
CA HIS A 389 8.36 -16.70 29.31
C HIS A 389 7.95 -17.43 28.03
N MET A 390 8.05 -18.76 27.95
CA MET A 390 7.51 -19.56 26.83
C MET A 390 6.49 -20.58 27.35
N PRO A 391 5.45 -20.93 26.56
CA PRO A 391 4.60 -22.07 26.88
C PRO A 391 5.46 -23.35 26.90
N THR A 392 5.08 -24.28 27.77
CA THR A 392 5.73 -25.49 28.28
C THR A 392 6.43 -26.48 27.31
N ASP A 393 6.54 -26.17 26.01
CA ASP A 393 7.12 -27.02 24.97
C ASP A 393 8.63 -26.80 24.70
N CYS A 394 9.29 -25.87 25.40
CA CYS A 394 10.76 -25.71 25.29
C CYS A 394 11.57 -26.89 25.86
N ASN A 395 10.90 -27.88 26.46
CA ASN A 395 11.49 -29.11 26.98
C ASN A 395 11.85 -30.15 25.89
N GLY A 396 11.59 -29.86 24.61
CA GLY A 396 11.70 -30.83 23.52
C GLY A 396 13.00 -30.91 22.72
N HIS A 397 14.09 -30.19 23.06
CA HIS A 397 15.33 -30.21 22.27
C HIS A 397 16.56 -30.66 23.07
N GLU A 398 17.01 -31.89 22.77
CA GLU A 398 18.17 -32.54 23.38
C GLU A 398 19.53 -31.89 23.02
N ASP A 399 19.63 -31.09 21.96
CA ASP A 399 20.86 -30.31 21.66
C ASP A 399 20.54 -28.85 21.32
N ARG A 400 20.86 -27.93 22.24
CA ARG A 400 20.90 -26.49 21.93
C ARG A 400 22.31 -26.15 21.42
N PRO A 401 22.45 -25.19 20.50
CA PRO A 401 23.75 -24.80 19.98
C PRO A 401 24.61 -24.14 21.07
N LEU A 402 25.93 -24.27 20.97
CA LEU A 402 26.89 -23.81 21.99
C LEU A 402 26.74 -22.31 22.36
N TRP A 403 26.36 -21.47 21.40
CA TRP A 403 26.11 -20.04 21.63
C TRP A 403 24.96 -19.78 22.61
N PHE A 404 23.96 -20.67 22.66
CA PHE A 404 22.85 -20.58 23.60
C PHE A 404 23.32 -20.81 25.05
N TYR A 405 24.17 -21.82 25.25
CA TYR A 405 24.78 -22.07 26.56
C TYR A 405 25.68 -20.92 26.98
N LEU A 406 26.45 -20.36 26.06
CA LEU A 406 27.30 -19.20 26.32
C LEU A 406 26.49 -17.95 26.71
N ALA A 407 25.33 -17.71 26.08
CA ALA A 407 24.41 -16.65 26.46
C ALA A 407 23.82 -16.87 27.87
N ALA A 408 23.48 -18.12 28.22
CA ALA A 408 22.97 -18.48 29.55
C ALA A 408 24.01 -18.23 30.66
N VAL A 409 25.27 -18.62 30.43
CA VAL A 409 26.38 -18.35 31.35
C VAL A 409 26.64 -16.84 31.49
N GLY A 410 26.68 -16.12 30.37
CA GLY A 410 26.89 -14.67 30.40
C GLY A 410 25.77 -13.92 31.12
N ALA A 411 24.50 -14.31 30.90
CA ALA A 411 23.36 -13.71 31.57
C ALA A 411 23.29 -14.06 33.07
N SER A 412 23.71 -15.26 33.48
CA SER A 412 23.72 -15.65 34.90
C SER A 412 24.83 -14.96 35.69
N ASP A 413 26.02 -14.80 35.10
CA ASP A 413 27.17 -14.08 35.68
C ASP A 413 26.81 -12.63 36.04
N VAL A 414 26.08 -11.93 35.16
CA VAL A 414 25.63 -10.55 35.43
C VAL A 414 24.33 -10.48 36.23
N GLY A 415 23.86 -11.63 36.73
CA GLY A 415 22.69 -11.78 37.56
C GLY A 415 21.38 -11.45 36.86
N LEU A 416 21.31 -11.45 35.52
CA LEU A 416 20.09 -11.23 34.74
C LEU A 416 19.10 -12.39 34.87
N ILE A 417 19.62 -13.61 35.00
CA ILE A 417 18.87 -14.83 35.26
C ILE A 417 19.45 -15.54 36.49
N ASP A 418 18.62 -16.34 37.17
CA ASP A 418 19.04 -17.05 38.37
C ASP A 418 20.03 -18.18 38.04
N ALA A 419 21.25 -18.09 38.55
CA ALA A 419 22.33 -19.05 38.31
C ALA A 419 21.99 -20.46 38.85
N TYR A 420 21.25 -20.55 39.96
CA TYR A 420 20.81 -21.84 40.49
C TYR A 420 19.87 -22.52 39.50
N ARG A 421 18.91 -21.76 38.99
CA ARG A 421 17.95 -22.24 37.98
C ARG A 421 18.63 -22.66 36.68
N VAL A 422 19.56 -21.87 36.16
CA VAL A 422 20.32 -22.24 34.95
C VAL A 422 21.13 -23.52 35.18
N GLY A 423 21.75 -23.66 36.36
CA GLY A 423 22.45 -24.88 36.77
C GLY A 423 21.53 -26.10 36.81
N THR A 424 20.31 -25.98 37.35
CA THR A 424 19.34 -27.09 37.36
C THR A 424 18.79 -27.43 35.97
N MET A 425 18.70 -26.46 35.06
CA MET A 425 18.12 -26.64 33.73
C MET A 425 19.13 -27.17 32.70
N LEU A 426 20.38 -26.70 32.78
CA LEU A 426 21.40 -26.91 31.75
C LEU A 426 22.69 -27.55 32.28
N GLY A 427 22.87 -27.66 33.60
CA GLY A 427 24.14 -28.02 34.25
C GLY A 427 24.70 -29.39 33.86
N ASP A 428 23.83 -30.37 33.61
CA ASP A 428 24.23 -31.73 33.24
C ASP A 428 24.58 -31.87 31.75
N ARG A 429 24.42 -30.82 30.95
CA ARG A 429 24.72 -30.86 29.51
C ARG A 429 26.18 -30.53 29.24
N ALA A 430 26.86 -31.38 28.46
CA ALA A 430 28.26 -31.21 28.09
C ALA A 430 28.56 -29.82 27.49
N GLY A 431 27.68 -29.32 26.61
CA GLY A 431 27.83 -27.99 26.00
C GLY A 431 27.70 -26.81 26.99
N TYR A 432 27.03 -27.00 28.13
CA TYR A 432 26.98 -25.98 29.19
C TYR A 432 28.29 -25.95 29.98
N GLY A 433 28.86 -27.12 30.31
CA GLY A 433 30.18 -27.22 30.95
C GLY A 433 31.28 -26.56 30.11
N GLU A 434 31.29 -26.85 28.80
CA GLU A 434 32.25 -26.27 27.85
C GLU A 434 32.11 -24.74 27.73
N ALA A 435 30.87 -24.23 27.65
CA ALA A 435 30.61 -22.80 27.62
C ALA A 435 31.02 -22.10 28.94
N LEU A 436 30.79 -22.74 30.08
CA LEU A 436 31.16 -22.24 31.39
C LEU A 436 32.67 -22.17 31.57
N GLU A 437 33.41 -23.20 31.15
CA GLU A 437 34.87 -23.24 31.20
C GLU A 437 35.49 -22.13 30.31
N ALA A 438 34.99 -21.97 29.08
CA ALA A 438 35.46 -20.93 28.18
C ALA A 438 35.16 -19.52 28.71
N TYR A 439 33.96 -19.30 29.28
CA TYR A 439 33.55 -18.02 29.84
C TYR A 439 34.36 -17.68 31.11
N THR A 440 34.54 -18.63 32.03
CA THR A 440 35.37 -18.43 33.24
C THR A 440 36.84 -18.20 32.88
N GLY A 441 37.37 -18.89 31.87
CA GLY A 441 38.69 -18.59 31.33
C GLY A 441 38.82 -17.18 30.72
N ALA A 442 37.74 -16.61 30.18
CA ALA A 442 37.73 -15.24 29.69
C ALA A 442 37.71 -14.22 30.85
N THR A 443 37.10 -14.57 31.99
CA THR A 443 37.11 -13.74 33.20
C THR A 443 38.49 -13.61 33.81
N SER A 444 39.27 -14.71 33.90
CA SER A 444 40.62 -14.69 34.46
C SER A 444 41.64 -13.92 33.61
N SER A 445 41.44 -13.86 32.29
CA SER A 445 42.27 -13.03 31.39
C SER A 445 41.94 -11.53 31.44
N SER A 446 40.84 -11.13 32.07
CA SER A 446 40.42 -9.73 32.17
C SER A 446 40.99 -9.01 33.40
N ASP A 447 41.48 -9.75 34.40
CA ASP A 447 42.06 -9.19 35.63
C ASP A 447 43.57 -8.87 35.48
N ASP A 448 44.23 -9.39 34.44
CA ASP A 448 45.61 -9.06 34.06
C ASP A 448 45.66 -8.01 32.93
N GLY A 449 45.56 -6.72 33.30
CA GLY A 449 46.24 -5.65 32.55
C GLY A 449 45.45 -4.87 31.47
N SER A 450 45.18 -3.61 31.81
CA SER A 450 44.95 -2.45 30.93
C SER A 450 43.61 -2.37 30.19
N TYR A 451 42.69 -1.59 30.76
CA TYR A 451 41.60 -0.97 30.02
C TYR A 451 42.15 -0.01 28.96
N SER A 452 41.96 -0.34 27.69
CA SER A 452 42.09 0.64 26.59
C SER A 452 40.78 0.66 25.79
N PRO A 453 39.93 1.71 25.95
CA PRO A 453 38.60 1.77 25.36
C PRO A 453 38.65 2.22 23.90
N LEU A 454 39.41 1.55 23.04
CA LEU A 454 39.54 1.95 21.63
C LEU A 454 39.83 0.74 20.75
N HIS A 455 38.80 -0.03 20.38
CA HIS A 455 38.73 -0.67 19.06
C HIS A 455 37.32 -1.14 18.63
N TYR A 456 36.25 -0.45 19.06
CA TYR A 456 35.02 -0.48 18.25
C TYR A 456 35.18 0.49 17.09
N LYS A 457 35.48 -0.06 15.90
CA LYS A 457 35.36 0.65 14.62
C LYS A 457 34.00 1.36 14.60
N ARG A 458 34.05 2.69 14.43
CA ARG A 458 32.92 3.61 14.32
C ARG A 458 31.73 2.96 13.60
N LEU A 459 30.69 2.64 14.37
CA LEU A 459 29.34 2.56 13.82
C LEU A 459 28.99 3.95 13.26
N PRO A 460 28.40 4.05 12.05
CA PRO A 460 28.08 5.33 11.44
C PRO A 460 27.13 6.13 12.34
N LYS A 461 27.46 7.40 12.56
CA LYS A 461 26.59 8.37 13.22
C LYS A 461 25.24 8.39 12.51
N ALA A 462 24.15 8.23 13.27
CA ALA A 462 22.81 8.53 12.77
C ALA A 462 22.72 10.02 12.39
N PRO A 463 22.11 10.39 11.26
CA PRO A 463 21.62 11.74 11.07
C PRO A 463 20.44 11.99 12.03
N MET A 464 20.42 13.17 12.64
CA MET A 464 19.29 13.69 13.43
C MET A 464 18.01 13.78 12.62
#